data_AF-A0A1I0KXS1-F1
#
_entry.id   AF-A0A1I0KXS1-F1
#
_cell.length_a   1.000
_cell.length_b   1.000
_cell.length_c   1.000
_cell.angle_alpha   90.00
_cell.angle_beta   90.00
_cell.angle_gamma   90.00
#
_symmetry.space_group_name_H-M   'P 1'
#
loop_
_entity.id
_entity.type
_entity.pdbx_description
1 polymer ?
#
loop_
_entity_poly.entity_id
_entity_poly.type
_entity_poly.pdbx_seq_one_letter_code
_entity_poly.pdbx_strand_id
1 'polypeptide(L)'
;MIRWRKGEVVRIRREWPGAVELDVAVPEGECRALAYPPLVGRPEPGDEVLLNTTALAMGLGTGGYAMVVAVPNRLPQDPQGPGHLVKARYTPLQATVAGADEQGSPHHEVLREADSLDDMPVVVADLHSALAPILAGLYEAAPGTRVAYVMQDGGALPAWFSMSVARLRDSGWLAGVVTAGQAFGGDLEAVTVHTALLAARHVLEADVAIVAQGPGNLGSGTRWGFSGVQAGEAVNAAGVLRGRPVAALRVSEGDLRERHHGVSHHSLTAFGRVALCPADVPVPDLPGEFGARVRDQAELLAVRHRLVPVPVDGLHEALRAAPVRLSTMGRGLEEDLAYFLASAAAGRFAASLLV
;
A
#
# COMPACT_ATOMS: atom_id res chain seq x y z
N MET A 1 10.83 -14.27 17.29
CA MET A 1 10.05 -15.26 18.07
C MET A 1 8.73 -14.64 18.50
N ILE A 2 7.66 -15.43 18.67
CA ILE A 2 6.29 -14.95 18.91
C ILE A 2 5.98 -14.93 20.42
N ARG A 3 5.37 -13.84 20.91
CA ARG A 3 4.82 -13.75 22.27
C ARG A 3 3.35 -14.16 22.23
N TRP A 4 3.05 -15.33 22.77
CA TRP A 4 1.70 -15.89 22.79
C TRP A 4 0.92 -15.47 24.01
N ARG A 5 -0.37 -15.17 23.83
CA ARG A 5 -1.34 -15.05 24.91
C ARG A 5 -2.59 -15.85 24.60
N LYS A 6 -3.21 -16.32 25.67
CA LYS A 6 -4.57 -16.81 25.68
C LYS A 6 -5.44 -15.68 26.22
N GLY A 7 -6.58 -15.41 25.59
CA GLY A 7 -7.50 -14.37 26.03
C GLY A 7 -8.95 -14.73 25.74
N GLU A 8 -9.85 -13.88 26.22
CA GLU A 8 -11.30 -13.98 26.00
C GLU A 8 -11.80 -12.70 25.31
N VAL A 9 -12.56 -12.85 24.23
CA VAL A 9 -13.14 -11.72 23.50
C VAL A 9 -14.19 -11.06 24.38
N VAL A 10 -13.96 -9.80 24.75
CA VAL A 10 -14.90 -9.03 25.56
C VAL A 10 -15.99 -8.44 24.68
N ARG A 11 -15.60 -7.79 23.58
CA ARG A 11 -16.53 -7.20 22.63
C ARG A 11 -15.88 -6.94 21.27
N ILE A 12 -16.74 -6.81 20.26
CA ILE A 12 -16.37 -6.32 18.94
C ILE A 12 -16.36 -4.79 18.98
N ARG A 13 -15.25 -4.15 18.57
CA ARG A 13 -15.13 -2.69 18.53
C ARG A 13 -15.66 -2.13 17.23
N ARG A 14 -15.18 -2.68 16.11
CA ARG A 14 -15.60 -2.33 14.76
C ARG A 14 -15.15 -3.42 13.78
N GLU A 15 -15.73 -3.38 12.59
CA GLU A 15 -15.48 -4.33 11.52
C GLU A 15 -15.39 -3.57 10.20
N TRP A 16 -14.56 -4.08 9.30
CA TRP A 16 -14.47 -3.63 7.90
C TRP A 16 -14.12 -4.85 7.03
N PRO A 17 -14.21 -4.75 5.69
CA PRO A 17 -13.96 -5.89 4.80
C PRO A 17 -12.65 -6.61 5.13
N GLY A 18 -12.77 -7.88 5.54
CA GLY A 18 -11.67 -8.79 5.84
C GLY A 18 -11.04 -8.68 7.23
N ALA A 19 -11.48 -7.78 8.11
CA ALA A 19 -10.89 -7.65 9.46
C ALA A 19 -11.88 -7.19 10.55
N VAL A 20 -11.66 -7.68 11.76
CA VAL A 20 -12.46 -7.37 12.96
C VAL A 20 -11.55 -6.88 14.08
N GLU A 21 -11.79 -5.66 14.57
CA GLU A 21 -11.11 -5.10 15.74
C GLU A 21 -11.89 -5.48 17.01
N LEU A 22 -11.19 -5.99 18.00
CA LEU A 22 -11.74 -6.57 19.22
C LEU A 22 -11.11 -5.92 20.45
N ASP A 23 -11.84 -5.90 21.55
CA ASP A 23 -11.26 -5.84 22.89
C ASP A 23 -11.18 -7.26 23.44
N VAL A 24 -10.00 -7.65 23.93
CA VAL A 24 -9.73 -9.00 24.46
C VAL A 24 -9.10 -8.91 25.83
N ALA A 25 -9.68 -9.62 26.79
CA ALA A 25 -9.15 -9.76 28.14
C ALA A 25 -8.01 -10.81 28.12
N VAL A 26 -6.83 -10.42 28.59
CA VAL A 26 -5.67 -11.29 28.81
C VAL A 26 -5.20 -11.16 30.27
N PRO A 27 -4.31 -12.03 30.79
CA PRO A 27 -3.86 -11.96 32.18
C PRO A 27 -3.28 -10.60 32.60
N GLU A 28 -2.67 -9.87 31.67
CA GLU A 28 -2.11 -8.55 31.90
C GLU A 28 -3.12 -7.39 31.82
N GLY A 29 -4.39 -7.67 31.51
CA GLY A 29 -5.45 -6.67 31.35
C GLY A 29 -6.14 -6.77 29.99
N GLU A 30 -6.92 -5.74 29.65
CA GLU A 30 -7.59 -5.66 28.34
C GLU A 30 -6.65 -5.08 27.28
N CYS A 31 -6.68 -5.64 26.07
CA CYS A 31 -5.92 -5.15 24.94
C CYS A 31 -6.75 -5.13 23.66
N ARG A 32 -6.34 -4.28 22.70
CA ARG A 32 -6.90 -4.30 21.36
C ARG A 32 -6.31 -5.46 20.56
N ALA A 33 -7.20 -6.25 19.97
CA ALA A 33 -6.83 -7.33 19.08
C ALA A 33 -7.41 -7.13 17.68
N LEU A 34 -6.80 -7.80 16.70
CA LEU A 34 -7.26 -7.80 15.31
C LEU A 34 -7.33 -9.23 14.79
N ALA A 35 -8.49 -9.63 14.29
CA ALA A 35 -8.68 -10.89 13.59
C ALA A 35 -8.87 -10.63 12.10
N TYR A 36 -8.39 -11.58 11.29
CA TYR A 36 -8.75 -11.68 9.87
C TYR A 36 -9.72 -12.85 9.72
N PRO A 37 -11.05 -12.63 9.71
CA PRO A 37 -12.02 -13.72 9.65
C PRO A 37 -11.78 -14.74 8.54
N PRO A 38 -11.32 -14.36 7.32
CA PRO A 38 -11.00 -15.34 6.29
C PRO A 38 -9.90 -16.34 6.67
N LEU A 39 -9.05 -16.03 7.66
CA LEU A 39 -7.98 -16.92 8.12
C LEU A 39 -8.33 -17.70 9.39
N VAL A 40 -9.01 -17.05 10.34
CA VAL A 40 -9.16 -17.57 11.71
C VAL A 40 -10.61 -17.77 12.14
N GLY A 41 -11.56 -17.52 11.24
CA GLY A 41 -12.98 -17.41 11.57
C GLY A 41 -13.30 -16.07 12.23
N ARG A 42 -14.59 -15.71 12.30
CA ARG A 42 -15.04 -14.49 12.96
C ARG A 42 -15.12 -14.73 14.47
N PRO A 43 -14.36 -14.01 15.31
CA PRO A 43 -14.50 -14.12 16.77
C PRO A 43 -15.77 -13.43 17.27
N GLU A 44 -16.33 -13.92 18.37
CA GLU A 44 -17.53 -13.41 19.04
C GLU A 44 -17.26 -13.19 20.54
N PRO A 45 -18.00 -12.28 21.20
CA PRO A 45 -17.90 -12.12 22.65
C PRO A 45 -18.05 -13.44 23.41
N GLY A 46 -17.17 -13.69 24.38
CA GLY A 46 -17.08 -14.93 25.14
C GLY A 46 -16.18 -16.00 24.50
N ASP A 47 -15.73 -15.82 23.26
CA ASP A 47 -14.77 -16.76 22.66
C ASP A 47 -13.41 -16.67 23.34
N GLU A 48 -12.84 -17.84 23.57
CA GLU A 48 -11.42 -17.99 23.83
C GLU A 48 -10.61 -17.80 22.54
N VAL A 49 -9.51 -17.06 22.61
CA VAL A 49 -8.62 -16.80 21.47
C VAL A 49 -7.15 -16.98 21.83
N LEU A 50 -6.36 -17.44 20.85
CA LEU A 50 -4.91 -17.41 20.89
C LEU A 50 -4.39 -16.18 20.15
N LEU A 51 -3.47 -15.45 20.77
CA LEU A 51 -2.99 -14.16 20.30
C LEU A 51 -1.48 -14.16 20.10
N ASN A 52 -1.02 -13.50 19.04
CA ASN A 52 0.35 -13.00 18.90
C ASN A 52 0.37 -11.54 19.39
N THR A 53 0.95 -11.32 20.57
CA THR A 53 1.04 -9.99 21.21
C THR A 53 2.41 -9.36 21.04
N THR A 54 3.27 -9.86 20.15
CA THR A 54 4.65 -9.35 19.99
C THR A 54 4.65 -7.87 19.61
N ALA A 55 3.90 -7.50 18.57
CA ALA A 55 3.87 -6.11 18.08
C ALA A 55 3.32 -5.14 19.13
N LEU A 56 2.27 -5.56 19.84
CA LEU A 56 1.71 -4.83 20.97
C LEU A 56 2.73 -4.64 22.10
N ALA A 57 3.39 -5.71 22.53
CA ALA A 57 4.37 -5.67 23.62
C ALA A 57 5.62 -4.82 23.28
N MET A 58 5.95 -4.72 21.99
CA MET A 58 7.05 -3.88 21.51
C MET A 58 6.63 -2.43 21.20
N GLY A 59 5.33 -2.09 21.35
CA GLY A 59 4.82 -0.77 21.03
C GLY A 59 5.02 -0.38 19.55
N LEU A 60 4.96 -1.35 18.63
CA LEU A 60 5.14 -1.07 17.21
C LEU A 60 3.98 -0.21 16.67
N GLY A 61 4.29 0.79 15.85
CA GLY A 61 3.31 1.75 15.34
C GLY A 61 2.24 1.09 14.47
N THR A 62 2.62 0.63 13.27
CA THR A 62 1.69 -0.11 12.40
C THR A 62 1.59 -1.55 12.89
N GLY A 63 0.39 -1.99 13.26
CA GLY A 63 0.18 -3.35 13.78
C GLY A 63 0.26 -3.46 15.31
N GLY A 64 0.10 -2.37 16.06
CA GLY A 64 -0.01 -2.34 17.53
C GLY A 64 -1.23 -3.06 18.12
N TYR A 65 -1.72 -4.11 17.44
CA TYR A 65 -2.74 -5.03 17.89
C TYR A 65 -2.11 -6.32 18.42
N ALA A 66 -2.83 -7.00 19.29
CA ALA A 66 -2.68 -8.44 19.44
C ALA A 66 -3.33 -9.14 18.23
N MET A 67 -2.54 -9.82 17.40
CA MET A 67 -3.09 -10.52 16.23
C MET A 67 -3.74 -11.83 16.67
N VAL A 68 -5.02 -12.04 16.34
CA VAL A 68 -5.69 -13.32 16.60
C VAL A 68 -5.10 -14.38 15.68
N VAL A 69 -4.60 -15.46 16.28
CA VAL A 69 -4.00 -16.59 15.57
C VAL A 69 -5.01 -17.73 15.40
N ALA A 70 -5.87 -17.95 16.38
CA ALA A 70 -6.92 -18.97 16.31
C ALA A 70 -8.04 -18.69 17.31
N VAL A 71 -9.24 -19.17 16.97
CA VAL A 71 -10.39 -19.33 17.88
C VAL A 71 -10.54 -20.83 18.17
N PRO A 72 -9.79 -21.41 19.13
CA PRO A 72 -9.61 -22.86 19.25
C PRO A 72 -10.90 -23.67 19.43
N ASN A 73 -11.90 -23.08 20.08
CA ASN A 73 -13.17 -23.76 20.37
C ASN A 73 -14.23 -23.54 19.28
N ARG A 74 -13.89 -22.80 18.21
CA ARG A 74 -14.78 -22.54 17.08
C ARG A 74 -13.98 -22.29 15.80
N LEU A 75 -13.58 -23.38 15.16
CA LEU A 75 -12.86 -23.33 13.89
C LEU A 75 -13.74 -22.76 12.77
N PRO A 76 -13.16 -22.01 11.81
CA PRO A 76 -13.87 -21.65 10.59
C PRO A 76 -14.27 -22.90 9.79
N GLN A 77 -15.26 -22.76 8.91
CA GLN A 77 -15.57 -23.80 7.93
C GLN A 77 -14.44 -23.94 6.92
N ASP A 78 -14.28 -25.16 6.38
CA ASP A 78 -13.31 -25.40 5.31
C ASP A 78 -13.62 -24.54 4.08
N PRO A 79 -12.61 -23.87 3.49
CA PRO A 79 -12.83 -23.06 2.31
C PRO A 79 -13.34 -23.91 1.14
N GLN A 80 -14.29 -23.36 0.41
CA GLN A 80 -14.85 -23.96 -0.82
C GLN A 80 -14.56 -23.01 -1.99
N GLY A 81 -14.15 -23.55 -3.13
CA GLY A 81 -13.92 -22.76 -4.35
C GLY A 81 -12.63 -23.11 -5.08
N PRO A 82 -12.49 -22.63 -6.32
CA PRO A 82 -11.25 -22.76 -7.07
C PRO A 82 -10.16 -21.87 -6.47
N GLY A 83 -8.89 -22.26 -6.65
CA GLY A 83 -7.76 -21.48 -6.15
C GLY A 83 -6.75 -22.32 -5.40
N HIS A 84 -5.51 -22.34 -5.89
CA HIS A 84 -4.43 -23.12 -5.26
C HIS A 84 -3.14 -22.33 -5.10
N LEU A 85 -3.17 -21.02 -5.37
CA LEU A 85 -2.04 -20.15 -5.10
C LEU A 85 -1.88 -20.02 -3.58
N VAL A 86 -0.68 -20.27 -3.07
CA VAL A 86 -0.40 -20.18 -1.63
C VAL A 86 0.31 -18.87 -1.29
N LYS A 87 -0.27 -18.11 -0.35
CA LYS A 87 0.27 -16.86 0.23
C LYS A 87 0.71 -17.10 1.68
N ALA A 88 1.62 -16.26 2.18
CA ALA A 88 2.31 -16.48 3.45
C ALA A 88 2.92 -17.90 3.56
N ARG A 89 3.55 -18.36 2.48
CA ARG A 89 4.01 -19.74 2.31
C ARG A 89 4.91 -20.20 3.47
N TYR A 90 4.71 -21.44 3.92
CA TYR A 90 5.49 -22.10 4.97
C TYR A 90 5.40 -21.44 6.35
N THR A 91 4.39 -20.60 6.58
CA THR A 91 3.99 -20.16 7.91
C THR A 91 2.82 -21.02 8.42
N PRO A 92 2.61 -21.12 9.75
CA PRO A 92 1.45 -21.83 10.30
C PRO A 92 0.08 -21.28 9.86
N LEU A 93 0.03 -20.08 9.24
CA LEU A 93 -1.18 -19.43 8.74
C LEU A 93 -1.12 -19.19 7.23
N GLN A 94 -0.39 -20.03 6.48
CA GLN A 94 -0.44 -19.96 5.01
C GLN A 94 -1.88 -20.18 4.51
N ALA A 95 -2.28 -19.46 3.47
CA ALA A 95 -3.62 -19.49 2.93
C ALA A 95 -3.61 -19.79 1.43
N THR A 96 -4.57 -20.58 0.96
CA THR A 96 -4.88 -20.71 -0.46
C THR A 96 -5.76 -19.57 -0.90
N VAL A 97 -5.46 -18.99 -2.06
CA VAL A 97 -6.24 -17.93 -2.68
C VAL A 97 -6.47 -18.24 -4.16
N ALA A 98 -7.53 -17.68 -4.72
CA ALA A 98 -7.79 -17.71 -6.16
C ALA A 98 -6.87 -16.70 -6.85
N GLY A 99 -5.84 -17.18 -7.54
CA GLY A 99 -4.88 -16.36 -8.26
C GLY A 99 -5.45 -15.90 -9.60
N ALA A 100 -5.40 -14.60 -9.89
CA ALA A 100 -5.89 -14.04 -11.16
C ALA A 100 -5.22 -14.69 -12.37
N ASP A 101 -3.93 -15.02 -12.27
CA ASP A 101 -3.12 -15.64 -13.31
C ASP A 101 -3.06 -17.18 -13.26
N GLU A 102 -3.78 -17.83 -12.33
CA GLU A 102 -3.81 -19.29 -12.25
C GLU A 102 -4.69 -19.91 -13.35
N GLN A 103 -4.41 -21.14 -13.77
CA GLN A 103 -5.12 -21.82 -14.87
C GLN A 103 -6.64 -21.96 -14.66
N GLY A 104 -7.08 -22.06 -13.40
CA GLY A 104 -8.49 -22.14 -13.03
C GLY A 104 -9.20 -20.79 -12.91
N SER A 105 -8.47 -19.69 -13.09
CA SER A 105 -9.03 -18.33 -13.02
C SER A 105 -9.86 -18.00 -14.25
N PRO A 106 -10.99 -17.29 -14.10
CA PRO A 106 -11.72 -16.73 -15.24
C PRO A 106 -10.89 -15.71 -16.04
N HIS A 107 -9.77 -15.23 -15.49
CA HIS A 107 -8.90 -14.25 -16.11
C HIS A 107 -7.65 -14.87 -16.76
N HIS A 108 -7.48 -16.19 -16.69
CA HIS A 108 -6.26 -16.86 -17.12
C HIS A 108 -5.92 -16.57 -18.58
N GLU A 109 -6.87 -16.74 -19.50
CA GLU A 109 -6.60 -16.55 -20.94
C GLU A 109 -6.22 -15.10 -21.28
N VAL A 110 -6.85 -14.12 -20.61
CA VAL A 110 -6.49 -12.70 -20.78
C VAL A 110 -5.06 -12.46 -20.32
N LEU A 111 -4.69 -12.98 -19.14
CA LEU A 111 -3.34 -12.77 -18.58
C LEU A 111 -2.26 -13.64 -19.22
N ARG A 112 -2.64 -14.76 -19.84
CA ARG A 112 -1.72 -15.64 -20.58
C ARG A 112 -1.16 -14.96 -21.83
N GLU A 113 -1.95 -14.10 -22.47
CA GLU A 113 -1.57 -13.38 -23.69
C GLU A 113 -1.13 -11.93 -23.44
N ALA A 114 -1.50 -11.33 -22.30
CA ALA A 114 -1.16 -9.95 -21.99
C ALA A 114 0.34 -9.76 -21.73
N ASP A 115 0.97 -8.86 -22.49
CA ASP A 115 2.42 -8.56 -22.40
C ASP A 115 2.72 -7.05 -22.42
N SER A 116 1.71 -6.20 -22.23
CA SER A 116 1.87 -4.75 -22.18
C SER A 116 0.85 -4.07 -21.28
N LEU A 117 1.17 -2.87 -20.81
CA LEU A 117 0.25 -1.96 -20.10
C LEU A 117 -0.36 -0.90 -21.04
N ASP A 118 -0.10 -0.95 -22.34
CA ASP A 118 -0.62 0.01 -23.35
C ASP A 118 -0.37 1.47 -22.94
N ASP A 119 0.87 1.78 -22.53
CA ASP A 119 1.27 3.10 -22.04
C ASP A 119 0.51 3.60 -20.80
N MET A 120 -0.22 2.74 -20.07
CA MET A 120 -0.91 3.09 -18.82
C MET A 120 0.07 3.74 -17.83
N PRO A 121 -0.27 4.92 -17.26
CA PRO A 121 0.49 5.51 -16.16
C PRO A 121 0.54 4.59 -14.94
N VAL A 122 1.74 4.41 -14.39
CA VAL A 122 1.98 3.62 -13.18
C VAL A 122 2.64 4.51 -12.13
N VAL A 123 1.87 4.99 -11.16
CA VAL A 123 2.38 5.82 -10.06
C VAL A 123 2.96 4.92 -8.97
N VAL A 124 4.26 5.04 -8.73
CA VAL A 124 5.00 4.20 -7.79
C VAL A 124 5.40 5.01 -6.55
N ALA A 125 5.02 4.52 -5.38
CA ALA A 125 5.33 5.16 -4.10
C ALA A 125 5.97 4.17 -3.11
N ASP A 126 6.85 4.69 -2.25
CA ASP A 126 7.55 3.87 -1.24
C ASP A 126 6.66 3.53 -0.03
N LEU A 127 5.56 4.23 0.21
CA LEU A 127 4.70 4.05 1.39
C LEU A 127 3.22 3.88 1.04
N HIS A 128 2.55 3.01 1.80
CA HIS A 128 1.09 2.84 1.79
C HIS A 128 0.34 4.17 1.96
N SER A 129 0.84 5.07 2.83
CA SER A 129 0.20 6.36 3.12
C SER A 129 0.16 7.33 1.95
N ALA A 130 0.90 7.06 0.86
CA ALA A 130 0.87 7.88 -0.36
C ALA A 130 -0.35 7.61 -1.24
N LEU A 131 -1.04 6.47 -1.04
CA LEU A 131 -2.16 6.03 -1.88
C LEU A 131 -3.29 7.07 -1.95
N ALA A 132 -3.84 7.48 -0.81
CA ALA A 132 -4.96 8.43 -0.78
C ALA A 132 -4.57 9.84 -1.30
N PRO A 133 -3.39 10.39 -0.97
CA PRO A 133 -2.92 11.64 -1.55
C PRO A 133 -2.73 11.60 -3.07
N ILE A 134 -2.16 10.52 -3.61
CA ILE A 134 -2.02 10.33 -5.07
C ILE A 134 -3.41 10.35 -5.72
N LEU A 135 -4.37 9.60 -5.17
CA LEU A 135 -5.76 9.61 -5.66
C LEU A 135 -6.39 10.99 -5.60
N ALA A 136 -6.17 11.75 -4.51
CA ALA A 136 -6.72 13.09 -4.37
C ALA A 136 -6.22 14.05 -5.46
N GLY A 137 -4.91 14.06 -5.74
CA GLY A 137 -4.35 14.89 -6.82
C GLY A 137 -4.75 14.41 -8.22
N LEU A 138 -4.89 13.10 -8.41
CA LEU A 138 -5.37 12.52 -9.67
C LEU A 138 -6.83 12.88 -9.94
N TYR A 139 -7.72 12.72 -8.95
CA TYR A 139 -9.14 13.03 -9.11
C TYR A 139 -9.46 14.52 -9.16
N GLU A 140 -8.59 15.37 -8.62
CA GLU A 140 -8.69 16.82 -8.80
C GLU A 140 -8.50 17.20 -10.28
N ALA A 141 -7.55 16.57 -10.98
CA ALA A 141 -7.23 16.88 -12.37
C ALA A 141 -8.05 16.06 -13.40
N ALA A 142 -8.37 14.80 -13.08
CA ALA A 142 -9.13 13.89 -13.95
C ALA A 142 -10.19 13.11 -13.15
N PRO A 143 -11.32 13.75 -12.79
CA PRO A 143 -12.45 13.06 -12.17
C PRO A 143 -12.95 11.90 -13.04
N GLY A 144 -13.27 10.76 -12.42
CA GLY A 144 -13.81 9.59 -13.13
C GLY A 144 -12.78 8.60 -13.66
N THR A 145 -11.48 8.91 -13.54
CA THR A 145 -10.39 7.98 -13.87
C THR A 145 -10.53 6.65 -13.11
N ARG A 146 -10.39 5.53 -13.80
CA ARG A 146 -10.47 4.20 -13.19
C ARG A 146 -9.11 3.78 -12.63
N VAL A 147 -8.96 3.79 -11.31
CA VAL A 147 -7.67 3.53 -10.66
C VAL A 147 -7.62 2.17 -9.97
N ALA A 148 -6.58 1.38 -10.23
CA ALA A 148 -6.28 0.16 -9.48
C ALA A 148 -5.10 0.36 -8.53
N TYR A 149 -5.15 -0.25 -7.35
CA TYR A 149 -4.02 -0.28 -6.42
C TYR A 149 -3.32 -1.64 -6.48
N VAL A 150 -2.06 -1.66 -6.92
CA VAL A 150 -1.20 -2.84 -6.85
C VAL A 150 -0.40 -2.81 -5.55
N MET A 151 -0.79 -3.67 -4.61
CA MET A 151 -0.17 -3.76 -3.29
C MET A 151 0.95 -4.80 -3.27
N GLN A 152 2.18 -4.33 -3.09
CA GLN A 152 3.36 -5.19 -2.93
C GLN A 152 3.51 -5.70 -1.49
N ASP A 153 4.31 -6.75 -1.33
CA ASP A 153 4.48 -7.48 -0.06
C ASP A 153 5.56 -6.93 0.88
N GLY A 154 6.19 -5.81 0.54
CA GLY A 154 7.20 -5.16 1.38
C GLY A 154 6.72 -4.81 2.81
N GLY A 155 5.42 -4.55 2.98
CA GLY A 155 4.82 -4.30 4.30
C GLY A 155 4.39 -5.56 5.07
N ALA A 156 4.34 -6.72 4.40
CA ALA A 156 4.01 -8.04 4.94
C ALA A 156 2.64 -8.20 5.65
N LEU A 157 1.75 -7.19 5.63
CA LEU A 157 0.37 -7.31 6.11
C LEU A 157 -0.62 -7.51 4.94
N PRO A 158 -1.75 -8.22 5.15
CA PRO A 158 -2.77 -8.36 4.13
C PRO A 158 -3.49 -7.04 3.86
N ALA A 159 -4.07 -6.89 2.67
CA ALA A 159 -4.79 -5.67 2.27
C ALA A 159 -5.96 -5.36 3.21
N TRP A 160 -6.58 -6.40 3.78
CA TRP A 160 -7.61 -6.32 4.81
C TRP A 160 -7.20 -5.51 6.04
N PHE A 161 -5.91 -5.34 6.34
CA PHE A 161 -5.49 -4.49 7.46
C PHE A 161 -5.89 -3.03 7.24
N SER A 162 -5.95 -2.56 5.99
CA SER A 162 -6.11 -1.14 5.70
C SER A 162 -7.58 -0.71 5.65
N MET A 163 -8.04 -0.08 6.73
CA MET A 163 -9.32 0.63 6.73
C MET A 163 -9.39 1.71 5.63
N SER A 164 -8.26 2.37 5.31
CA SER A 164 -8.23 3.38 4.25
C SER A 164 -8.52 2.76 2.87
N VAL A 165 -7.93 1.59 2.56
CA VAL A 165 -8.21 0.89 1.31
C VAL A 165 -9.69 0.48 1.24
N ALA A 166 -10.23 -0.08 2.32
CA ALA A 166 -11.66 -0.42 2.38
C ALA A 166 -12.56 0.78 2.09
N ARG A 167 -12.25 1.95 2.68
CA ARG A 167 -13.00 3.19 2.46
C ARG A 167 -12.83 3.76 1.06
N LEU A 168 -11.63 3.68 0.47
CA LEU A 168 -11.36 4.12 -0.89
C LEU A 168 -12.06 3.23 -1.94
N ARG A 169 -12.19 1.92 -1.67
CA ARG A 169 -13.00 1.01 -2.48
C ARG A 169 -14.49 1.34 -2.38
N ASP A 170 -14.99 1.52 -1.16
CA ASP A 170 -16.40 1.88 -0.88
C ASP A 170 -16.80 3.24 -1.48
N SER A 171 -15.90 4.22 -1.49
CA SER A 171 -16.13 5.53 -2.11
C SER A 171 -15.98 5.55 -3.63
N GLY A 172 -15.68 4.41 -4.26
CA GLY A 172 -15.43 4.32 -5.70
C GLY A 172 -14.11 4.95 -6.16
N TRP A 173 -13.23 5.37 -5.24
CA TRP A 173 -11.91 5.93 -5.57
C TRP A 173 -10.93 4.85 -6.06
N LEU A 174 -11.20 3.59 -5.77
CA LEU A 174 -10.45 2.44 -6.29
C LEU A 174 -11.39 1.47 -7.02
N ALA A 175 -11.04 1.14 -8.25
CA ALA A 175 -11.68 0.11 -9.06
C ALA A 175 -11.39 -1.30 -8.53
N GLY A 176 -10.22 -1.49 -7.91
CA GLY A 176 -9.78 -2.76 -7.34
C GLY A 176 -8.41 -2.66 -6.68
N VAL A 177 -8.11 -3.64 -5.84
CA VAL A 177 -6.81 -3.88 -5.22
C VAL A 177 -6.27 -5.20 -5.74
N VAL A 178 -5.06 -5.18 -6.29
CA VAL A 178 -4.36 -6.39 -6.74
C VAL A 178 -3.16 -6.63 -5.82
N THR A 179 -3.15 -7.75 -5.10
CA THR A 179 -2.04 -8.10 -4.19
C THR A 179 -1.01 -8.97 -4.88
N ALA A 180 0.26 -8.57 -4.80
CA ALA A 180 1.38 -9.24 -5.48
C ALA A 180 2.31 -9.97 -4.50
N GLY A 181 2.99 -11.02 -4.97
CA GLY A 181 4.02 -11.70 -4.17
C GLY A 181 3.42 -12.48 -2.99
N GLN A 182 3.83 -12.16 -1.77
CA GLN A 182 3.28 -12.73 -0.53
C GLN A 182 2.17 -11.89 0.10
N ALA A 183 1.86 -10.70 -0.42
CA ALA A 183 0.68 -9.95 -0.02
C ALA A 183 -0.58 -10.68 -0.48
N PHE A 184 -1.65 -10.54 0.29
CA PHE A 184 -2.93 -11.17 0.02
C PHE A 184 -4.09 -10.36 0.61
N GLY A 185 -5.31 -10.77 0.31
CA GLY A 185 -6.55 -10.09 0.66
C GLY A 185 -6.98 -9.00 -0.31
N GLY A 186 -6.38 -8.96 -1.51
CA GLY A 186 -6.84 -8.09 -2.59
C GLY A 186 -8.16 -8.57 -3.21
N ASP A 187 -8.71 -7.75 -4.11
CA ASP A 187 -9.81 -8.16 -4.99
C ASP A 187 -9.32 -9.18 -6.03
N LEU A 188 -8.06 -9.04 -6.45
CA LEU A 188 -7.34 -9.99 -7.29
C LEU A 188 -6.01 -10.35 -6.64
N GLU A 189 -5.57 -11.59 -6.82
CA GLU A 189 -4.33 -12.11 -6.26
C GLU A 189 -3.36 -12.46 -7.39
N ALA A 190 -2.16 -11.92 -7.35
CA ALA A 190 -1.17 -12.08 -8.40
C ALA A 190 0.12 -12.70 -7.86
N VAL A 191 0.79 -13.52 -8.69
CA VAL A 191 2.08 -14.13 -8.32
C VAL A 191 3.18 -13.07 -8.20
N THR A 192 3.23 -12.10 -9.12
CA THR A 192 4.28 -11.07 -9.19
C THR A 192 3.69 -9.67 -9.39
N VAL A 193 4.52 -8.63 -9.26
CA VAL A 193 4.12 -7.25 -9.59
C VAL A 193 3.77 -7.09 -11.07
N HIS A 194 4.46 -7.83 -11.95
CA HIS A 194 4.22 -7.77 -13.39
C HIS A 194 2.81 -8.26 -13.74
N THR A 195 2.45 -9.47 -13.30
CA THR A 195 1.11 -10.00 -13.52
C THR A 195 0.03 -9.22 -12.75
N ALA A 196 0.38 -8.60 -11.62
CA ALA A 196 -0.53 -7.68 -10.92
C ALA A 196 -0.83 -6.42 -11.73
N LEU A 197 0.18 -5.83 -12.40
CA LEU A 197 0.01 -4.69 -13.28
C LEU A 197 -0.80 -5.06 -14.53
N LEU A 198 -0.54 -6.25 -15.11
CA LEU A 198 -1.33 -6.77 -16.22
C LEU A 198 -2.78 -7.01 -15.81
N ALA A 199 -3.04 -7.53 -14.62
CA ALA A 199 -4.39 -7.67 -14.07
C ALA A 199 -5.05 -6.31 -13.82
N ALA A 200 -4.32 -5.32 -13.29
CA ALA A 200 -4.83 -3.97 -13.16
C ALA A 200 -5.27 -3.40 -14.51
N ARG A 201 -4.46 -3.57 -15.57
CA ARG A 201 -4.79 -3.06 -16.90
C ARG A 201 -5.91 -3.85 -17.58
N HIS A 202 -5.78 -5.16 -17.68
CA HIS A 202 -6.60 -5.99 -18.58
C HIS A 202 -7.79 -6.68 -17.92
N VAL A 203 -7.79 -6.77 -16.58
CA VAL A 203 -8.91 -7.38 -15.83
C VAL A 203 -9.71 -6.32 -15.10
N LEU A 204 -9.03 -5.41 -14.40
CA LEU A 204 -9.69 -4.28 -13.76
C LEU A 204 -9.93 -3.11 -14.70
N GLU A 205 -9.43 -3.14 -15.94
CA GLU A 205 -9.59 -2.06 -16.93
C GLU A 205 -9.13 -0.70 -16.39
N ALA A 206 -8.03 -0.69 -15.63
CA ALA A 206 -7.52 0.54 -15.05
C ALA A 206 -6.95 1.49 -16.12
N ASP A 207 -7.24 2.77 -15.95
CA ASP A 207 -6.59 3.88 -16.66
C ASP A 207 -5.27 4.27 -15.99
N VAL A 208 -5.17 4.06 -14.67
CA VAL A 208 -3.95 4.29 -13.88
C VAL A 208 -3.79 3.17 -12.86
N ALA A 209 -2.56 2.69 -12.70
CA ALA A 209 -2.20 1.85 -11.56
C ALA A 209 -1.37 2.64 -10.54
N ILE A 210 -1.68 2.49 -9.25
CA ILE A 210 -0.82 2.96 -8.17
C ILE A 210 -0.12 1.73 -7.58
N VAL A 211 1.20 1.73 -7.51
CA VAL A 211 1.99 0.65 -6.90
C VAL A 211 2.64 1.17 -5.62
N ALA A 212 2.36 0.49 -4.51
CA ALA A 212 3.05 0.73 -3.25
C ALA A 212 3.01 -0.53 -2.39
N GLN A 213 3.93 -0.65 -1.44
CA GLN A 213 3.80 -1.66 -0.40
C GLN A 213 2.55 -1.43 0.44
N GLY A 214 2.00 -2.51 1.00
CA GLY A 214 0.93 -2.44 1.98
C GLY A 214 1.36 -1.87 3.34
N PRO A 215 0.44 -1.83 4.33
CA PRO A 215 0.76 -1.45 5.70
C PRO A 215 1.87 -2.34 6.29
N GLY A 216 2.66 -1.79 7.23
CA GLY A 216 3.71 -2.55 7.94
C GLY A 216 5.14 -2.27 7.46
N ASN A 217 5.39 -1.08 6.89
CA ASN A 217 6.72 -0.69 6.40
C ASN A 217 7.84 -1.02 7.41
N LEU A 218 8.85 -1.73 6.93
CA LEU A 218 10.02 -2.15 7.69
C LEU A 218 11.21 -1.24 7.38
N GLY A 219 12.00 -0.91 8.40
CA GLY A 219 13.24 -0.16 8.24
C GLY A 219 14.20 -0.44 9.38
N SER A 220 15.46 -0.72 9.06
CA SER A 220 16.54 -0.94 10.02
C SER A 220 17.45 0.28 10.18
N GLY A 221 17.24 1.33 9.37
CA GLY A 221 18.06 2.54 9.35
C GLY A 221 19.37 2.40 8.58
N THR A 222 19.64 1.23 7.98
CA THR A 222 20.74 1.09 7.01
C THR A 222 20.28 1.53 5.63
N ARG A 223 21.24 1.87 4.74
CA ARG A 223 20.95 2.39 3.40
C ARG A 223 20.01 1.51 2.57
N TRP A 224 20.12 0.19 2.71
CA TRP A 224 19.34 -0.77 1.92
C TRP A 224 18.26 -1.47 2.74
N GLY A 225 18.32 -1.37 4.07
CA GLY A 225 17.43 -2.09 4.97
C GLY A 225 16.11 -1.37 5.19
N PHE A 226 15.32 -1.21 4.13
CA PHE A 226 13.95 -0.69 4.22
C PHE A 226 13.08 -1.31 3.13
N SER A 227 11.82 -1.61 3.44
CA SER A 227 10.92 -2.30 2.51
C SER A 227 10.51 -1.44 1.30
N GLY A 228 10.44 -0.12 1.47
CA GLY A 228 10.17 0.83 0.39
C GLY A 228 11.20 0.82 -0.75
N VAL A 229 12.32 0.09 -0.61
CA VAL A 229 13.31 -0.10 -1.68
C VAL A 229 12.70 -0.76 -2.92
N GLN A 230 11.66 -1.59 -2.72
CA GLN A 230 10.90 -2.27 -3.77
C GLN A 230 10.19 -1.30 -4.74
N ALA A 231 10.04 -0.02 -4.38
CA ALA A 231 9.53 0.99 -5.30
C ALA A 231 10.41 1.12 -6.56
N GLY A 232 11.73 0.94 -6.45
CA GLY A 232 12.59 0.92 -7.64
C GLY A 232 12.35 -0.29 -8.54
N GLU A 233 12.04 -1.45 -7.95
CA GLU A 233 11.70 -2.67 -8.69
C GLU A 233 10.35 -2.53 -9.39
N ALA A 234 9.37 -1.86 -8.76
CA ALA A 234 8.08 -1.55 -9.38
C ALA A 234 8.21 -0.62 -10.59
N VAL A 235 9.11 0.38 -10.55
CA VAL A 235 9.43 1.20 -11.73
C VAL A 235 9.97 0.34 -12.87
N ASN A 236 10.85 -0.61 -12.57
CA ASN A 236 11.38 -1.54 -13.58
C ASN A 236 10.27 -2.43 -14.16
N ALA A 237 9.40 -2.98 -13.32
CA ALA A 237 8.28 -3.82 -13.76
C ALA A 237 7.33 -3.06 -14.69
N ALA A 238 7.00 -1.81 -14.35
CA ALA A 238 6.19 -0.94 -15.20
C ALA A 238 6.88 -0.66 -16.55
N GLY A 239 8.19 -0.37 -16.53
CA GLY A 239 8.96 -0.14 -17.76
C GLY A 239 9.07 -1.38 -18.66
N VAL A 240 9.29 -2.57 -18.07
CA VAL A 240 9.35 -3.85 -18.79
C VAL A 240 8.04 -4.12 -19.54
N LEU A 241 6.90 -3.83 -18.92
CA LEU A 241 5.58 -4.02 -19.50
C LEU A 241 5.12 -2.83 -20.37
N ARG A 242 6.01 -1.91 -20.74
CA ARG A 242 5.70 -0.74 -21.58
C ARG A 242 4.57 0.14 -21.02
N GLY A 243 4.54 0.31 -19.70
CA GLY A 243 3.76 1.36 -19.05
C GLY A 243 4.54 2.68 -18.99
N ARG A 244 3.96 3.69 -18.34
CA ARG A 244 4.60 4.99 -18.10
C ARG A 244 4.89 5.16 -16.60
N PRO A 245 6.08 4.83 -16.11
CA PRO A 245 6.38 4.89 -14.69
C PRO A 245 6.45 6.34 -14.20
N VAL A 246 5.72 6.62 -13.11
CA VAL A 246 5.72 7.90 -12.40
C VAL A 246 6.22 7.67 -10.98
N ALA A 247 7.43 8.14 -10.67
CA ALA A 247 8.07 7.95 -9.37
C ALA A 247 7.65 9.06 -8.39
N ALA A 248 6.73 8.72 -7.46
CA ALA A 248 6.24 9.65 -6.47
C ALA A 248 7.29 9.89 -5.37
N LEU A 249 7.77 11.13 -5.26
CA LEU A 249 8.75 11.52 -4.25
C LEU A 249 8.15 11.48 -2.85
N ARG A 250 8.89 10.87 -1.92
CA ARG A 250 8.65 11.07 -0.50
C ARG A 250 9.43 12.29 -0.04
N VAL A 251 8.70 13.33 0.29
CA VAL A 251 9.22 14.58 0.86
C VAL A 251 8.74 14.69 2.30
N SER A 252 9.54 15.26 3.20
CA SER A 252 9.07 15.58 4.55
C SER A 252 9.73 16.85 5.07
N GLU A 253 8.93 17.67 5.73
CA GLU A 253 9.38 18.82 6.52
C GLU A 253 9.21 18.53 8.02
N GLY A 254 8.20 17.72 8.38
CA GLY A 254 7.86 17.39 9.77
C GLY A 254 8.77 16.38 10.47
N ASP A 255 9.80 15.84 9.81
CA ASP A 255 10.80 14.98 10.45
C ASP A 255 11.97 15.82 10.97
N LEU A 256 12.02 16.01 12.30
CA LEU A 256 13.03 16.84 12.99
C LEU A 256 14.49 16.40 12.78
N ARG A 257 14.72 15.21 12.22
CA ARG A 257 16.06 14.70 11.93
C ARG A 257 16.53 15.28 10.60
N GLU A 258 17.63 16.03 10.62
CA GLU A 258 18.17 16.77 9.46
C GLU A 258 18.28 15.97 8.15
N ARG A 259 18.64 14.68 8.22
CA ARG A 259 18.73 13.76 7.05
C ARG A 259 17.37 13.38 6.42
N HIS A 260 16.28 13.69 7.09
CA HIS A 260 14.91 13.41 6.66
C HIS A 260 14.17 14.68 6.22
N HIS A 261 14.86 15.82 6.20
CA HIS A 261 14.32 17.10 5.75
C HIS A 261 14.57 17.33 4.26
N GLY A 262 13.48 17.47 3.49
CA GLY A 262 13.46 17.52 2.04
C GLY A 262 13.13 16.17 1.41
N VAL A 263 13.80 15.80 0.31
CA VAL A 263 13.62 14.51 -0.36
C VAL A 263 14.20 13.38 0.49
N SER A 264 13.38 12.37 0.76
CA SER A 264 13.78 11.21 1.54
C SER A 264 14.91 10.42 0.87
N HIS A 265 15.90 10.03 1.66
CA HIS A 265 16.95 9.11 1.21
C HIS A 265 16.41 7.76 0.71
N HIS A 266 15.21 7.34 1.14
CA HIS A 266 14.53 6.16 0.60
C HIS A 266 14.15 6.37 -0.87
N SER A 267 13.57 7.51 -1.23
CA SER A 267 13.27 7.86 -2.63
C SER A 267 14.55 7.97 -3.46
N LEU A 268 15.58 8.64 -2.93
CA LEU A 268 16.88 8.75 -3.62
C LEU A 268 17.54 7.38 -3.84
N THR A 269 17.38 6.44 -2.91
CA THR A 269 17.94 5.09 -3.04
C THR A 269 17.10 4.24 -3.99
N ALA A 270 15.79 4.16 -3.79
CA ALA A 270 14.89 3.35 -4.61
C ALA A 270 14.89 3.81 -6.07
N PHE A 271 14.67 5.10 -6.32
CA PHE A 271 14.64 5.62 -7.69
C PHE A 271 16.05 5.79 -8.25
N GLY A 272 16.98 6.42 -7.53
CA GLY A 272 18.31 6.70 -8.07
C GLY A 272 19.20 5.46 -8.29
N ARG A 273 18.98 4.37 -7.55
CA ARG A 273 19.86 3.19 -7.59
C ARG A 273 19.19 1.88 -8.01
N VAL A 274 17.92 1.68 -7.67
CA VAL A 274 17.22 0.41 -7.95
C VAL A 274 16.38 0.51 -9.23
N ALA A 275 15.73 1.66 -9.48
CA ALA A 275 15.08 1.90 -10.76
C ALA A 275 16.14 2.05 -11.87
N LEU A 276 16.12 1.11 -12.80
CA LEU A 276 16.97 1.04 -13.99
C LEU A 276 16.22 1.50 -15.24
N CYS A 277 14.89 1.36 -15.27
CA CYS A 277 14.05 1.97 -16.30
C CYS A 277 13.89 3.48 -16.05
N PRO A 278 13.86 4.31 -17.11
CA PRO A 278 13.49 5.72 -17.00
C PRO A 278 12.08 5.87 -16.41
N ALA A 279 11.88 6.96 -15.67
CA ALA A 279 10.60 7.31 -15.09
C ALA A 279 10.46 8.83 -15.10
N ASP A 280 9.22 9.30 -15.03
CA ASP A 280 8.93 10.68 -14.71
C ASP A 280 8.91 10.85 -13.19
N VAL A 281 9.57 11.88 -12.69
CA VAL A 281 9.62 12.22 -11.26
C VAL A 281 8.93 13.57 -11.09
N PRO A 282 7.64 13.58 -10.70
CA PRO A 282 6.94 14.80 -10.32
C PRO A 282 7.62 15.46 -9.13
N VAL A 283 8.13 16.68 -9.33
CA VAL A 283 8.74 17.53 -8.31
C VAL A 283 7.72 18.61 -7.95
N PRO A 284 7.16 18.63 -6.72
CA PRO A 284 6.14 19.60 -6.37
C PRO A 284 6.74 21.01 -6.29
N ASP A 285 6.05 21.99 -6.88
CA ASP A 285 6.41 23.41 -6.82
C ASP A 285 6.06 24.01 -5.45
N LEU A 286 6.77 23.56 -4.42
CA LEU A 286 6.63 24.07 -3.06
C LEU A 286 7.26 25.46 -2.94
N PRO A 287 6.68 26.37 -2.13
CA PRO A 287 7.22 27.71 -1.93
C PRO A 287 8.45 27.71 -1.01
N GLY A 288 9.17 28.83 -1.03
CA GLY A 288 10.25 29.13 -0.06
C GLY A 288 11.51 28.29 -0.19
N GLU A 289 12.39 28.39 0.82
CA GLU A 289 13.68 27.69 0.87
C GLU A 289 13.51 26.18 0.88
N PHE A 290 12.44 25.68 1.52
CA PHE A 290 12.13 24.24 1.54
C PHE A 290 11.88 23.70 0.13
N GLY A 291 11.07 24.40 -0.66
CA GLY A 291 10.81 24.01 -2.05
C GLY A 291 12.06 24.07 -2.93
N ALA A 292 12.92 25.08 -2.74
CA ALA A 292 14.21 25.14 -3.43
C ALA A 292 15.09 23.92 -3.08
N ARG A 293 15.18 23.59 -1.79
CA ARG A 293 15.92 22.40 -1.33
C ARG A 293 15.38 21.10 -1.92
N VAL A 294 14.05 20.94 -2.02
CA VAL A 294 13.43 19.75 -2.62
C VAL A 294 13.81 19.62 -4.10
N ARG A 295 13.77 20.74 -4.86
CA ARG A 295 14.21 20.75 -6.26
C ARG A 295 15.69 20.37 -6.39
N ASP A 296 16.57 21.02 -5.62
CA ASP A 296 18.01 20.76 -5.66
C ASP A 296 18.36 19.30 -5.31
N GLN A 297 17.67 18.71 -4.33
CA GLN A 297 17.88 17.31 -3.95
C GLN A 297 17.34 16.33 -5.01
N ALA A 298 16.28 16.70 -5.72
CA ALA A 298 15.70 15.88 -6.79
C ALA A 298 16.62 15.80 -8.03
N GLU A 299 17.48 16.79 -8.27
CA GLU A 299 18.48 16.77 -9.36
C GLU A 299 19.37 15.52 -9.37
N LEU A 300 19.59 14.89 -8.21
CA LEU A 300 20.31 13.61 -8.12
C LEU A 300 19.64 12.47 -8.91
N LEU A 301 18.33 12.58 -9.17
CA LEU A 301 17.55 11.61 -9.93
C LEU A 301 17.56 11.90 -11.45
N ALA A 302 17.94 13.12 -11.87
CA ALA A 302 17.96 13.53 -13.27
C ALA A 302 18.95 12.73 -14.14
N VAL A 303 19.89 12.01 -13.50
CA VAL A 303 20.84 11.11 -14.18
C VAL A 303 20.14 10.03 -15.00
N ARG A 304 18.96 9.57 -14.57
CA ARG A 304 18.19 8.51 -15.24
C ARG A 304 16.73 8.88 -15.50
N HIS A 305 16.18 9.77 -14.69
CA HIS A 305 14.76 10.09 -14.70
C HIS A 305 14.53 11.49 -15.26
N ARG A 306 13.32 11.72 -15.77
CA ARG A 306 12.89 13.05 -16.17
C ARG A 306 12.24 13.72 -14.98
N LEU A 307 12.82 14.81 -14.49
CA LEU A 307 12.20 15.63 -13.46
C LEU A 307 11.11 16.51 -14.10
N VAL A 308 9.93 16.54 -13.48
CA VAL A 308 8.79 17.32 -13.98
C VAL A 308 8.29 18.22 -12.86
N PRO A 309 8.47 19.55 -12.95
CA PRO A 309 7.86 20.49 -12.02
C PRO A 309 6.33 20.40 -12.08
N VAL A 310 5.66 20.36 -10.93
CA VAL A 310 4.20 20.25 -10.84
C VAL A 310 3.66 21.29 -9.85
N PRO A 311 2.78 22.20 -10.30
CA PRO A 311 2.10 23.15 -9.43
C PRO A 311 1.31 22.45 -8.34
N VAL A 312 1.27 23.05 -7.14
CA VAL A 312 0.57 22.49 -5.97
C VAL A 312 -0.72 23.26 -5.62
N ASP A 313 -1.06 24.29 -6.39
CA ASP A 313 -2.29 25.07 -6.21
C ASP A 313 -3.53 24.17 -6.23
N GLY A 314 -4.45 24.35 -5.27
CA GLY A 314 -5.67 23.56 -5.14
C GLY A 314 -5.51 22.14 -4.56
N LEU A 315 -4.26 21.63 -4.44
CA LEU A 315 -4.04 20.27 -3.92
C LEU A 315 -4.32 20.16 -2.42
N HIS A 316 -4.16 21.24 -1.64
CA HIS A 316 -4.47 21.21 -0.22
C HIS A 316 -5.97 20.99 0.02
N GLU A 317 -6.82 21.68 -0.74
CA GLU A 317 -8.26 21.52 -0.73
C GLU A 317 -8.66 20.10 -1.18
N ALA A 318 -8.07 19.59 -2.25
CA ALA A 318 -8.30 18.22 -2.73
C ALA A 318 -7.92 17.18 -1.66
N LEU A 319 -6.79 17.37 -0.97
CA LEU A 319 -6.34 16.50 0.12
C LEU A 319 -7.30 16.53 1.31
N ARG A 320 -7.84 17.70 1.66
CA ARG A 320 -8.86 17.83 2.72
C ARG A 320 -10.19 17.17 2.35
N ALA A 321 -10.52 17.11 1.06
CA ALA A 321 -11.72 16.45 0.56
C ALA A 321 -11.59 14.93 0.45
N ALA A 322 -10.43 14.34 0.75
CA ALA A 322 -10.24 12.89 0.69
C ALA A 322 -11.22 12.14 1.61
N PRO A 323 -11.81 11.02 1.16
CA PRO A 323 -12.80 10.26 1.94
C PRO A 323 -12.19 9.50 3.13
N VAL A 324 -10.88 9.63 3.33
CA VAL A 324 -10.12 8.98 4.40
C VAL A 324 -9.23 9.99 5.10
N ARG A 325 -9.02 9.80 6.41
CA ARG A 325 -8.06 10.60 7.16
C ARG A 325 -6.66 10.34 6.63
N LEU A 326 -5.96 11.42 6.26
CA LEU A 326 -4.57 11.37 5.83
C LEU A 326 -3.64 11.34 7.05
N SER A 327 -2.74 10.35 7.07
CA SER A 327 -1.67 10.26 8.05
C SER A 327 -0.49 9.46 7.51
N THR A 328 0.71 9.88 7.88
CA THR A 328 1.98 9.24 7.52
C THR A 328 2.87 9.21 8.75
N MET A 329 3.41 8.03 9.11
CA MET A 329 4.38 7.91 10.21
C MET A 329 3.92 8.56 11.54
N GLY A 330 2.61 8.56 11.82
CA GLY A 330 2.02 9.18 13.02
C GLY A 330 1.67 10.67 12.91
N ARG A 331 2.00 11.33 11.80
CA ARG A 331 1.67 12.73 11.50
C ARG A 331 0.46 12.83 10.58
N GLY A 332 -0.41 13.81 10.81
CA GLY A 332 -1.56 14.14 9.96
C GLY A 332 -1.22 15.13 8.84
N LEU A 333 -2.22 15.47 8.03
CA LEU A 333 -2.09 16.37 6.86
C LEU A 333 -1.35 17.67 7.19
N GLU A 334 -1.80 18.39 8.22
CA GLU A 334 -1.23 19.69 8.57
C GLU A 334 0.15 19.59 9.26
N GLU A 335 0.50 18.41 9.80
CA GLU A 335 1.78 18.18 10.48
C GLU A 335 2.91 17.82 9.51
N ASP A 336 2.60 17.38 8.28
CA ASP A 336 3.59 17.04 7.25
C ASP A 336 3.05 17.34 5.84
N LEU A 337 2.53 18.56 5.64
CA LEU A 337 1.82 18.96 4.41
C LEU A 337 2.64 18.69 3.14
N ALA A 338 3.95 18.94 3.18
CA ALA A 338 4.86 18.70 2.05
C ALA A 338 4.84 17.24 1.55
N TYR A 339 4.73 16.26 2.46
CA TYR A 339 4.62 14.84 2.08
C TYR A 339 3.35 14.58 1.24
N PHE A 340 2.23 15.14 1.69
CA PHE A 340 0.94 14.94 1.06
C PHE A 340 0.85 15.68 -0.27
N LEU A 341 1.37 16.91 -0.35
CA LEU A 341 1.46 17.68 -1.60
C LEU A 341 2.37 16.99 -2.63
N ALA A 342 3.52 16.45 -2.23
CA ALA A 342 4.40 15.71 -3.13
C ALA A 342 3.71 14.47 -3.73
N SER A 343 2.98 13.73 -2.90
CA SER A 343 2.22 12.56 -3.33
C SER A 343 1.03 12.95 -4.24
N ALA A 344 0.31 14.02 -3.91
CA ALA A 344 -0.78 14.54 -4.74
C ALA A 344 -0.28 15.09 -6.09
N ALA A 345 0.87 15.76 -6.12
CA ALA A 345 1.50 16.23 -7.34
C ALA A 345 1.82 15.06 -8.29
N ALA A 346 2.21 13.90 -7.76
CA ALA A 346 2.41 12.71 -8.59
C ALA A 346 1.11 12.19 -9.21
N GLY A 347 0.01 12.22 -8.45
CA GLY A 347 -1.34 11.92 -8.96
C GLY A 347 -1.80 12.89 -10.05
N ARG A 348 -1.64 14.19 -9.81
CA ARG A 348 -1.96 15.25 -10.78
C ARG A 348 -1.16 15.09 -12.07
N PHE A 349 0.14 14.79 -11.97
CA PHE A 349 0.95 14.52 -13.15
C PHE A 349 0.47 13.28 -13.90
N ALA A 350 0.16 12.18 -13.20
CA ALA A 350 -0.37 10.98 -13.84
C ALA A 350 -1.67 11.24 -14.60
N ALA A 351 -2.55 12.10 -14.06
CA ALA A 351 -3.75 12.55 -14.77
C ALA A 351 -3.43 13.27 -16.09
N SER A 352 -2.35 14.08 -16.15
CA SER A 352 -1.92 14.74 -17.40
C SER A 352 -1.39 13.78 -18.48
N LEU A 353 -1.18 12.50 -18.13
CA LEU A 353 -0.74 11.46 -19.05
C LEU A 353 -1.90 10.69 -19.68
N LEU A 354 -3.13 10.88 -19.19
CA LEU A 354 -4.36 10.32 -19.75
C LEU A 354 -4.74 11.15 -20.98
N VAL A 355 -4.89 10.47 -22.13
CA VAL A 355 -5.19 11.09 -23.44
C VAL A 355 -6.70 11.18 -23.66
#